data_AF-A0A6P0UTQ1-F1
#
_entry.id   AF-A0A6P0UTQ1-F1
#
_cell.length_a   1.000
_cell.length_b   1.000
_cell.length_c   1.000
_cell.angle_alpha   90.00
_cell.angle_beta   90.00
_cell.angle_gamma   90.00
#
_symmetry.space_group_name_H-M   'P 1'
#
loop_
_entity.id
_entity.type
_entity.pdbx_description
1 polymer ?
#
loop_
_entity_poly.entity_id
_entity_poly.type
_entity_poly.pdbx_seq_one_letter_code
_entity_poly.pdbx_strand_id
1 'polypeptide(L)'
;MTESVTVLFDTSLERYQAGEGPETLIPVFKEICDRSPKFSTAWSCLAWLYLLDDKPEKAYKLALKGVKLDQNSPQGRINLAIAMLETGQTGVRKHIDVVKQLIAMNPDIRPELFESIEDGLSRKPDWESLNRIKSWLV
;
A
#
# COMPACT_ATOMS: atom_id res chain seq x y z
N MET A 1 8.40 -28.11 7.46
CA MET A 1 7.88 -28.01 6.09
C MET A 1 7.58 -26.54 5.87
N THR A 2 8.31 -25.84 5.01
CA THR A 2 8.11 -24.39 4.83
C THR A 2 6.80 -24.17 4.06
N GLU A 3 5.88 -23.40 4.63
CA GLU A 3 4.66 -22.97 3.94
C GLU A 3 5.00 -22.26 2.63
N SER A 4 4.19 -22.42 1.57
CA SER A 4 4.45 -21.73 0.31
C SER A 4 4.29 -20.22 0.48
N VAL A 5 5.02 -19.41 -0.30
CA VAL A 5 4.95 -17.94 -0.18
C VAL A 5 3.53 -17.43 -0.45
N THR A 6 2.80 -18.06 -1.36
CA THR A 6 1.41 -17.72 -1.67
C THR A 6 0.49 -17.94 -0.47
N VAL A 7 0.55 -19.12 0.16
CA VAL A 7 -0.32 -19.40 1.32
C VAL A 7 0.03 -18.48 2.50
N LEU A 8 1.32 -18.23 2.73
CA LEU A 8 1.76 -17.27 3.75
C LEU A 8 1.23 -15.86 3.48
N PHE A 9 1.23 -15.41 2.22
CA PHE A 9 0.68 -14.12 1.82
C PHE A 9 -0.84 -14.05 2.03
N ASP A 10 -1.58 -15.04 1.55
CA ASP A 10 -3.05 -15.08 1.66
C ASP A 10 -3.49 -15.08 3.14
N THR A 11 -2.87 -15.95 3.95
CA THR A 11 -3.13 -16.01 5.41
C THR A 11 -2.76 -14.70 6.10
N SER A 12 -1.71 -14.01 5.65
CA SER A 12 -1.33 -12.71 6.22
C SER A 12 -2.31 -11.60 5.86
N LEU A 13 -2.97 -11.66 4.69
CA LEU A 13 -4.05 -10.75 4.34
C LEU A 13 -5.29 -11.01 5.17
N GLU A 14 -5.67 -12.26 5.39
CA GLU A 14 -6.79 -12.63 6.27
C GLU A 14 -6.55 -12.12 7.70
N ARG A 15 -5.33 -12.28 8.22
CA ARG A 15 -4.92 -11.75 9.53
C ARG A 15 -5.02 -10.23 9.60
N TYR A 16 -4.59 -9.52 8.54
CA TYR A 16 -4.76 -8.06 8.45
C TYR A 16 -6.24 -7.67 8.51
N GLN A 17 -7.09 -8.34 7.74
CA GLN A 17 -8.54 -8.11 7.73
C GLN A 17 -9.19 -8.44 9.09
N ALA A 18 -8.68 -9.44 9.80
CA ALA A 18 -9.10 -9.78 11.16
C ALA A 18 -8.67 -8.75 12.23
N GLY A 19 -7.93 -7.72 11.84
CA GLY A 19 -7.55 -6.60 12.70
C GLY A 19 -6.11 -6.65 13.22
N GLU A 20 -5.30 -7.63 12.80
CA GLU A 20 -3.89 -7.62 13.17
C GLU A 20 -3.16 -6.39 12.63
N GLY A 21 -2.29 -5.82 13.47
CA GLY A 21 -1.61 -4.57 13.20
C GLY A 21 -0.22 -4.74 12.55
N PRO A 22 0.44 -3.61 12.23
CA PRO A 22 1.77 -3.60 11.65
C PRO A 22 2.82 -4.32 12.48
N GLU A 23 2.70 -4.29 13.81
CA GLU A 23 3.64 -4.87 14.75
C GLU A 23 3.82 -6.39 14.55
N THR A 24 2.76 -7.11 14.20
CA THR A 24 2.82 -8.56 13.94
C THR A 24 3.05 -8.88 12.47
N LEU A 25 2.54 -8.05 11.56
CA LEU A 25 2.52 -8.34 10.12
C LEU A 25 3.77 -7.87 9.37
N ILE A 26 4.45 -6.81 9.82
CA ILE A 26 5.68 -6.32 9.17
C ILE A 26 6.75 -7.43 9.05
N PRO A 27 7.08 -8.20 10.10
CA PRO A 27 8.04 -9.30 9.98
C PRO A 27 7.64 -10.34 8.94
N VAL A 28 6.35 -10.66 8.84
CA VAL A 28 5.82 -11.67 7.91
C VAL A 28 5.89 -11.19 6.47
N PHE A 29 5.44 -9.96 6.20
CA PHE A 29 5.51 -9.38 4.87
C PHE A 29 6.95 -9.12 4.40
N LYS A 30 7.90 -8.88 5.31
CA LYS A 30 9.33 -8.89 4.99
C LYS A 30 9.77 -10.26 4.48
N GLU A 31 9.43 -11.33 5.19
CA GLU A 31 9.78 -12.69 4.78
C GLU A 31 9.20 -13.03 3.40
N ILE A 32 7.92 -12.70 3.16
CA ILE A 32 7.27 -12.87 1.84
C ILE A 32 8.06 -12.13 0.75
N CYS A 33 8.41 -10.87 1.00
CA CYS A 33 9.15 -10.04 0.07
C CYS A 33 10.57 -10.57 -0.21
N ASP A 34 11.25 -11.10 0.81
CA ASP A 34 12.59 -11.67 0.69
C ASP A 34 12.57 -12.98 -0.10
N ARG A 35 11.54 -13.82 0.15
CA ARG A 35 11.34 -15.10 -0.55
C ARG A 35 10.79 -14.93 -1.97
N SER A 36 10.15 -13.81 -2.28
CA SER A 36 9.54 -13.53 -3.58
C SER A 36 9.74 -12.07 -4.01
N PRO A 37 10.97 -11.68 -4.38
CA PRO A 37 11.33 -10.28 -4.63
C PRO A 37 10.64 -9.64 -5.84
N LYS A 38 10.04 -10.45 -6.73
CA LYS A 38 9.25 -9.98 -7.89
C LYS A 38 7.75 -9.80 -7.58
N PHE A 39 7.31 -10.12 -6.37
CA PHE A 39 5.90 -10.03 -5.99
C PHE A 39 5.54 -8.58 -5.62
N SER A 40 5.07 -7.80 -6.60
CA SER A 40 4.74 -6.37 -6.45
C SER A 40 3.72 -6.09 -5.35
N THR A 41 2.70 -6.93 -5.23
CA THR A 41 1.64 -6.78 -4.22
C THR A 41 2.19 -6.91 -2.81
N ALA A 42 3.10 -7.87 -2.55
CA ALA A 42 3.73 -8.02 -1.24
C ALA A 42 4.53 -6.77 -0.82
N TRP A 43 5.26 -6.14 -1.74
CA TRP A 43 5.94 -4.88 -1.47
C TRP A 43 4.96 -3.74 -1.17
N SER A 44 3.82 -3.72 -1.84
CA SER A 44 2.75 -2.73 -1.62
C SER A 44 2.14 -2.89 -0.24
N CYS A 45 1.79 -4.12 0.17
CA CYS A 45 1.30 -4.43 1.52
C CYS A 45 2.33 -4.07 2.60
N LEU A 46 3.61 -4.41 2.40
CA LEU A 46 4.65 -4.06 3.37
C LEU A 46 4.82 -2.54 3.49
N ALA A 47 4.76 -1.79 2.38
CA ALA A 47 4.80 -0.34 2.41
C ALA A 47 3.60 0.26 3.17
N TRP A 48 2.39 -0.27 2.95
CA TRP A 48 1.18 0.13 3.66
C TRP A 48 1.32 -0.05 5.18
N LEU A 49 1.79 -1.23 5.62
CA LEU A 49 2.01 -1.52 7.03
C LEU A 49 3.03 -0.56 7.65
N TYR A 50 4.09 -0.17 6.93
CA TYR A 50 5.03 0.83 7.44
C TYR A 50 4.45 2.24 7.53
N LEU A 51 3.47 2.60 6.70
CA LEU A 51 2.79 3.90 6.83
C LEU A 51 1.83 3.93 8.03
N LEU A 52 1.15 2.80 8.29
CA LEU A 52 0.35 2.62 9.50
C LEU A 52 1.22 2.68 10.78
N ASP A 53 2.47 2.21 10.69
CA ASP A 53 3.47 2.17 11.78
C ASP A 53 4.38 3.42 11.84
N ASP A 54 3.93 4.54 11.27
CA ASP A 54 4.64 5.84 11.29
C ASP A 54 6.12 5.77 10.84
N LYS A 55 6.41 4.95 9.83
CA LYS A 55 7.75 4.76 9.24
C LYS A 55 7.79 5.11 7.76
N PRO A 56 7.50 6.37 7.38
CA PRO A 56 7.34 6.77 5.99
C PRO A 56 8.61 6.65 5.13
N GLU A 57 9.80 6.81 5.70
CA GLU A 57 11.07 6.64 4.97
C GLU A 57 11.29 5.19 4.53
N LYS A 58 10.85 4.24 5.35
CA LYS A 58 10.88 2.82 4.99
C LYS A 58 9.81 2.53 3.95
N ALA A 59 8.59 3.01 4.17
CA ALA A 59 7.49 2.86 3.23
C ALA A 59 7.85 3.39 1.83
N TYR A 60 8.47 4.57 1.74
CA TYR A 60 8.86 5.19 0.46
C TYR A 60 9.73 4.26 -0.40
N LYS A 61 10.79 3.69 0.19
CA LYS A 61 11.70 2.79 -0.53
C LYS A 61 10.98 1.55 -1.06
N LEU A 62 10.05 1.01 -0.28
CA LEU A 62 9.33 -0.22 -0.60
C LEU A 62 8.20 0.03 -1.60
N ALA A 63 7.45 1.10 -1.43
CA ALA A 63 6.42 1.53 -2.37
C ALA A 63 7.03 1.84 -3.75
N LEU A 64 8.19 2.51 -3.78
CA LEU A 64 8.93 2.74 -5.02
C LEU A 64 9.33 1.43 -5.71
N LYS A 65 9.73 0.41 -4.94
CA LYS A 65 10.03 -0.93 -5.48
C LYS A 65 8.77 -1.62 -6.03
N GLY A 66 7.67 -1.59 -5.28
CA GLY A 66 6.38 -2.14 -5.71
C GLY A 66 5.88 -1.53 -7.02
N VAL A 67 5.86 -0.20 -7.12
CA VAL A 67 5.44 0.53 -8.33
C VAL A 67 6.37 0.29 -9.53
N LYS A 68 7.67 0.06 -9.29
CA LYS A 68 8.60 -0.31 -10.38
C LYS A 68 8.30 -1.71 -10.94
N LEU A 69 7.88 -2.64 -10.10
CA LEU A 69 7.51 -4.00 -10.50
C LEU A 69 6.14 -4.03 -11.19
N ASP A 70 5.19 -3.22 -10.71
CA ASP A 70 3.87 -3.07 -11.30
C ASP A 70 3.47 -1.59 -11.37
N GLN A 71 3.60 -1.02 -12.57
CA GLN A 71 3.30 0.39 -12.83
C GLN A 71 1.79 0.65 -12.92
N ASN A 72 0.96 -0.38 -13.01
CA ASN A 72 -0.49 -0.24 -13.15
C ASN A 72 -1.22 -0.54 -11.83
N SER A 73 -0.51 -0.75 -10.73
CA SER A 73 -1.11 -0.92 -9.40
C SER A 73 -1.64 0.41 -8.85
N PRO A 74 -2.98 0.57 -8.69
CA PRO A 74 -3.56 1.77 -8.08
C PRO A 74 -3.11 1.91 -6.62
N GLN A 75 -3.23 0.82 -5.85
CA GLN A 75 -2.82 0.80 -4.43
C GLN A 75 -1.33 1.09 -4.26
N GLY A 76 -0.45 0.48 -5.07
CA GLY A 76 0.99 0.72 -5.00
C GLY A 76 1.33 2.20 -5.23
N ARG A 77 0.61 2.85 -6.16
CA ARG A 77 0.77 4.30 -6.43
C ARG A 77 0.24 5.17 -5.30
N ILE A 78 -0.86 4.80 -4.67
CA ILE A 78 -1.37 5.48 -3.47
C ILE A 78 -0.38 5.38 -2.32
N ASN A 79 0.13 4.18 -2.03
CA ASN A 79 1.12 3.97 -0.96
C ASN A 79 2.38 4.82 -1.22
N LEU A 80 2.85 4.87 -2.47
CA LEU A 80 3.99 5.72 -2.85
C LEU A 80 3.66 7.21 -2.68
N ALA A 81 2.49 7.66 -3.13
CA ALA A 81 2.07 9.05 -3.02
C ALA A 81 1.95 9.51 -1.56
N ILE A 82 1.43 8.66 -0.66
CA ILE A 82 1.37 8.94 0.78
C ILE A 82 2.79 9.04 1.35
N ALA A 83 3.65 8.04 1.09
CA ALA A 83 5.03 8.05 1.58
C ALA A 83 5.80 9.29 1.08
N MET A 84 5.55 9.72 -0.16
CA MET A 84 6.14 10.94 -0.71
C MET A 84 5.67 12.19 0.03
N LEU A 85 4.38 12.31 0.38
CA LEU A 85 3.87 13.43 1.16
C LEU A 85 4.52 13.48 2.55
N GLU A 86 4.59 12.34 3.23
CA GLU A 86 5.12 12.25 4.59
C GLU A 86 6.64 12.43 4.67
N THR A 87 7.35 12.17 3.57
CA THR A 87 8.81 12.40 3.48
C THR A 87 9.19 13.66 2.70
N GLY A 88 8.23 14.52 2.35
CA GLY A 88 8.48 15.79 1.66
C GLY A 88 9.00 15.66 0.21
N GLN A 89 8.75 14.52 -0.45
CA GLN A 89 9.16 14.28 -1.83
C GLN A 89 8.25 15.01 -2.82
N THR A 90 8.82 15.41 -3.95
CA THR A 90 8.09 16.08 -5.04
C THR A 90 7.55 15.07 -6.07
N GLY A 91 6.58 15.47 -6.89
CA GLY A 91 6.06 14.63 -7.98
C GLY A 91 4.82 13.78 -7.63
N VAL A 92 4.23 13.97 -6.44
CA VAL A 92 3.04 13.25 -5.95
C VAL A 92 1.89 13.26 -6.96
N ARG A 93 1.63 14.40 -7.60
CA ARG A 93 0.52 14.57 -8.57
C ARG A 93 0.54 13.57 -9.71
N LYS A 94 1.72 13.24 -10.25
CA LYS A 94 1.86 12.27 -11.33
C LYS A 94 1.33 10.88 -10.94
N HIS A 95 1.47 10.48 -9.68
CA HIS A 95 0.95 9.20 -9.21
C HIS A 95 -0.57 9.23 -9.11
N ILE A 96 -1.14 10.34 -8.64
CA ILE A 96 -2.59 10.54 -8.55
C ILE A 96 -3.24 10.57 -9.93
N ASP A 97 -2.64 11.24 -10.90
CA ASP A 97 -3.16 11.32 -12.26
C ASP A 97 -3.24 9.93 -12.91
N VAL A 98 -2.23 9.08 -12.69
CA VAL A 98 -2.27 7.69 -13.17
C VAL A 98 -3.35 6.89 -12.47
N VAL A 99 -3.53 7.03 -11.16
CA VAL A 99 -4.63 6.34 -10.44
C VAL A 99 -5.99 6.76 -11.00
N LYS A 100 -6.19 8.06 -11.28
CA LYS A 100 -7.42 8.54 -11.94
C LYS A 100 -7.63 7.94 -13.32
N GLN A 101 -6.58 7.83 -14.12
CA GLN A 101 -6.64 7.18 -15.43
C GLN A 101 -7.02 5.70 -15.32
N LEU A 102 -6.44 4.97 -14.36
CA LEU A 102 -6.77 3.57 -14.11
C LEU A 102 -8.25 3.41 -13.71
N ILE A 103 -8.76 4.27 -12.82
CA ILE A 103 -10.18 4.29 -12.45
C ILE A 103 -11.08 4.62 -13.66
N ALA A 104 -10.67 5.56 -14.51
CA ALA A 104 -11.45 5.92 -15.70
C ALA A 104 -11.49 4.77 -16.73
N MET A 105 -10.43 3.98 -16.83
CA MET A 105 -10.35 2.81 -17.70
C MET A 105 -11.09 1.59 -17.13
N ASN A 106 -11.07 1.43 -15.80
CA ASN A 106 -11.77 0.37 -15.09
C ASN A 106 -12.44 0.93 -13.83
N PRO A 107 -13.72 1.33 -13.92
CA PRO A 107 -14.45 1.90 -12.78
C PRO A 107 -14.56 1.00 -11.55
N ASP A 108 -14.46 -0.33 -11.72
CA ASP A 108 -14.55 -1.31 -10.63
C ASP A 108 -13.36 -1.23 -9.66
N ILE A 109 -12.26 -0.58 -10.05
CA ILE A 109 -11.13 -0.29 -9.17
C ILE A 109 -11.52 0.69 -8.05
N ARG A 110 -12.46 1.60 -8.33
CA ARG A 110 -12.76 2.70 -7.41
C ARG A 110 -13.31 2.21 -6.07
N PRO A 111 -14.32 1.32 -6.00
CA PRO A 111 -14.80 0.80 -4.73
C PRO A 111 -13.69 0.14 -3.90
N GLU A 112 -12.91 -0.77 -4.48
CA GLU A 112 -11.83 -1.48 -3.77
C GLU A 112 -10.76 -0.52 -3.25
N LEU A 113 -10.37 0.48 -4.06
CA LEU A 113 -9.38 1.47 -3.64
C LEU A 113 -9.90 2.35 -2.49
N PHE A 114 -11.16 2.78 -2.55
CA PHE A 114 -11.76 3.58 -1.49
C PHE A 114 -11.99 2.76 -0.21
N GLU A 115 -12.32 1.48 -0.32
CA GLU A 115 -12.39 0.57 0.84
C GLU A 115 -11.04 0.50 1.57
N SER A 116 -9.92 0.36 0.83
CA SER A 116 -8.59 0.40 1.44
C SER A 116 -8.28 1.75 2.10
N ILE A 117 -8.71 2.86 1.50
CA ILE A 117 -8.54 4.20 2.08
C ILE A 117 -9.34 4.33 3.39
N GLU A 118 -10.60 3.89 3.41
CA GLU A 118 -11.42 3.95 4.62
C GLU A 118 -10.89 3.02 5.72
N ASP A 119 -10.41 1.81 5.39
CA ASP A 119 -9.76 0.92 6.37
C ASP A 119 -8.51 1.58 6.97
N GLY A 120 -7.68 2.24 6.14
CA GLY A 120 -6.53 3.00 6.62
C GLY A 120 -6.91 4.12 7.58
N LEU A 121 -7.95 4.88 7.27
CA LEU A 121 -8.47 5.96 8.13
C LEU A 121 -9.17 5.42 9.38
N SER A 122 -9.78 4.24 9.33
CA SER A 122 -10.33 3.57 10.52
C SER A 122 -9.23 3.19 11.50
N ARG A 123 -8.10 2.67 11.01
CA ARG A 123 -6.95 2.26 11.83
C ARG A 123 -6.10 3.44 12.31
N LYS A 124 -6.00 4.49 11.48
CA LYS A 124 -5.25 5.72 11.76
C LYS A 124 -6.11 6.94 11.39
N PRO A 125 -7.00 7.40 12.29
CA PRO A 125 -7.93 8.50 12.01
C PRO A 125 -7.27 9.82 11.64
N ASP A 126 -6.12 10.12 12.24
CA ASP A 126 -5.39 11.37 12.04
C ASP A 126 -4.39 11.31 10.87
N TRP A 127 -4.66 10.47 9.86
CA TRP A 127 -3.76 10.29 8.72
C TRP A 127 -3.94 11.39 7.66
N GLU A 128 -3.34 12.56 7.91
CA GLU A 128 -3.48 13.77 7.08
C GLU A 128 -3.14 13.54 5.60
N SER A 129 -2.03 12.84 5.32
CA SER A 129 -1.60 12.52 3.96
C SER A 129 -2.62 11.65 3.23
N LEU A 130 -3.21 10.66 3.90
CA LEU A 130 -4.24 9.80 3.31
C LEU A 130 -5.53 10.59 3.04
N ASN A 131 -5.95 11.44 3.98
CA ASN A 131 -7.10 12.35 3.79
C ASN A 131 -6.89 13.29 2.59
N ARG A 132 -5.67 13.83 2.45
CA ARG A 132 -5.31 14.67 1.31
C ARG A 132 -5.40 13.91 -0.01
N ILE A 133 -4.87 12.69 -0.05
CA ILE A 133 -4.94 11.80 -1.21
C ILE A 133 -6.39 11.48 -1.57
N LYS A 134 -7.23 11.10 -0.58
CA LYS A 134 -8.66 10.88 -0.74
C LYS A 134 -9.34 12.08 -1.40
N SER A 135 -9.09 13.30 -0.91
CA SER A 135 -9.66 14.54 -1.48
C SER A 135 -9.29 14.76 -2.95
N TRP A 136 -8.15 14.24 -3.39
CA TRP A 136 -7.71 14.38 -4.77
C TRP A 136 -8.28 13.33 -5.70
N LEU A 137 -8.74 12.18 -5.19
CA LEU A 137 -9.35 11.10 -5.95
C LEU A 137 -10.87 11.24 -6.13
N VAL A 138 -11.51 12.07 -5.30
CA VAL A 138 -12.92 12.44 -5.41
C VAL A 138 -13.18 13.27 -6.66
#